data_AF-A0AAE4Q4I3-F1
#
_entry.id   AF-A0AAE4Q4I3-F1
#
_cell.length_a   1.000
_cell.length_b   1.000
_cell.length_c   1.000
_cell.angle_alpha   90.00
_cell.angle_beta   90.00
_cell.angle_gamma   90.00
#
_symmetry.space_group_name_H-M   'P 1'
#
loop_
_entity.id
_entity.type
_entity.pdbx_description
1 polymer ?
#
loop_
_entity_poly.entity_id
_entity_poly.type
_entity_poly.pdbx_seq_one_letter_code
_entity_poly.pdbx_strand_id
1 'polypeptide(L)'
;MAQKLGSEFLRPFDQQERLGFLGRTKRQWLVMLGIGISIALSIGLYLIHFPIVITYMLLGGILTPVLLYGSKKDLELKERYRFLLTIQKRSYQTDYQYKEVNPKDAFQSQFGVTEVDQK
;
A
#
# COMPACT_ATOMS: atom_id res chain seq x y z
N MET A 1 30.92 -6.06 -0.60
CA MET A 1 29.55 -6.04 -0.07
C MET A 1 29.20 -4.60 0.25
N ALA A 2 28.44 -3.94 -0.62
CA ALA A 2 28.08 -2.52 -0.44
C ALA A 2 26.91 -2.44 0.55
N GLN A 3 27.18 -1.84 1.70
CA GLN A 3 26.21 -1.73 2.79
C GLN A 3 25.20 -0.62 2.46
N LYS A 4 23.96 -1.01 2.15
CA LYS A 4 22.84 -0.11 1.89
C LYS A 4 22.32 0.49 3.21
N LEU A 5 22.99 1.51 3.76
CA LEU A 5 22.54 2.20 4.97
C LEU A 5 21.47 3.30 4.74
N GLY A 6 21.08 3.60 3.50
CA GLY A 6 20.20 4.75 3.22
C GLY A 6 18.81 4.43 2.66
N SER A 7 18.43 3.16 2.52
CA SER A 7 17.32 2.77 1.64
C SER A 7 16.33 1.79 2.28
N GLU A 8 16.13 1.86 3.60
CA GLU A 8 14.98 1.15 4.19
C GLU A 8 13.62 1.72 3.71
N PHE A 9 13.60 2.96 3.22
CA PHE A 9 12.41 3.60 2.63
C PHE A 9 12.03 3.07 1.25
N LEU A 10 12.95 2.40 0.55
CA LEU A 10 12.69 1.70 -0.71
C LEU A 10 12.81 0.20 -0.47
N ARG A 11 12.14 -0.35 0.55
CA ARG A 11 11.88 -1.78 0.55
C ARG A 11 11.17 -2.07 -0.78
N PRO A 12 11.77 -2.83 -1.72
CA PRO A 12 11.00 -3.32 -2.84
C PRO A 12 9.84 -4.06 -2.21
N PHE A 13 8.61 -3.68 -2.54
CA PHE A 13 7.44 -4.41 -2.09
C PHE A 13 7.66 -5.86 -2.52
N ASP A 14 8.01 -6.70 -1.54
CA ASP A 14 8.35 -8.10 -1.72
C ASP A 14 7.03 -8.82 -2.03
N GLN A 15 6.52 -8.60 -3.24
CA GLN A 15 5.19 -8.98 -3.72
C GLN A 15 5.28 -9.63 -5.09
N GLN A 16 6.40 -10.25 -5.39
CA GLN A 16 6.42 -11.28 -6.43
C GLN A 16 5.65 -12.47 -5.88
N GLU A 17 4.33 -12.45 -6.13
CA GLU A 17 3.43 -13.58 -5.88
C GLU A 17 4.09 -14.86 -6.36
N ARG A 18 4.35 -15.79 -5.44
CA ARG A 18 4.89 -17.10 -5.78
C ARG A 18 4.00 -17.73 -6.85
N LEU A 19 4.61 -18.05 -8.00
CA LEU A 19 3.98 -18.81 -9.07
C LEU A 19 3.47 -20.12 -8.47
N GLY A 20 2.16 -20.36 -8.60
CA GLY A 20 1.50 -21.56 -8.11
C GLY A 20 1.48 -22.67 -9.15
N PHE A 21 0.61 -23.65 -8.93
CA PHE A 21 0.39 -24.74 -9.88
C PHE A 21 0.00 -24.20 -11.27
N LEU A 22 0.63 -24.76 -12.31
CA LEU A 22 0.47 -24.36 -13.73
C LEU A 22 1.05 -22.98 -14.12
N GLY A 23 1.97 -22.42 -13.34
CA GLY A 23 2.59 -21.11 -13.66
C GLY A 23 1.65 -19.91 -13.52
N ARG A 24 0.47 -20.12 -12.92
CA ARG A 24 -0.51 -19.08 -12.59
C ARG A 24 -0.34 -18.66 -11.14
N THR A 25 -0.57 -17.40 -10.81
CA THR A 25 -0.58 -16.98 -9.40
C THR A 25 -1.88 -17.42 -8.72
N LYS A 26 -1.87 -17.63 -7.40
CA LYS A 26 -3.08 -18.01 -6.62
C LYS A 26 -4.26 -17.05 -6.84
N ARG A 27 -3.97 -15.79 -7.16
CA ARG A 27 -4.98 -14.77 -7.44
C ARG A 27 -5.68 -14.98 -8.77
N GLN A 28 -4.94 -15.37 -9.81
CA GLN A 28 -5.52 -15.70 -11.09
C GLN A 28 -6.49 -16.89 -10.98
N TRP A 29 -6.17 -17.86 -10.12
CA TRP A 29 -7.10 -18.94 -9.78
C TRP A 29 -8.38 -18.43 -9.12
N LEU A 30 -8.26 -17.55 -8.12
CA LEU A 30 -9.42 -16.97 -7.45
C LEU A 30 -10.31 -16.16 -8.41
N VAL A 31 -9.68 -15.40 -9.33
CA VAL A 31 -10.38 -14.65 -10.38
C VAL A 31 -11.11 -15.58 -11.34
N MET A 32 -10.45 -16.64 -11.82
CA MET A 32 -11.09 -17.62 -12.70
C MET A 32 -12.27 -18.31 -12.02
N LEU A 33 -12.15 -18.68 -10.75
CA LEU A 33 -13.27 -19.23 -9.98
C LEU A 33 -14.42 -18.23 -9.85
N GLY A 34 -14.13 -16.97 -9.49
CA GLY A 34 -15.15 -15.93 -9.36
C GLY A 34 -15.90 -15.66 -10.67
N ILE A 35 -15.18 -15.63 -11.80
CA ILE A 35 -15.79 -15.50 -13.13
C ILE A 35 -16.62 -16.73 -13.46
N GLY A 36 -16.10 -17.94 -13.22
CA GLY A 36 -16.81 -19.19 -13.47
C GLY A 36 -18.13 -19.28 -12.70
N ILE A 37 -18.12 -18.92 -11.42
CA ILE A 37 -19.32 -18.86 -10.58
C ILE A 37 -20.31 -17.81 -11.13
N SER A 38 -19.82 -16.64 -11.55
CA SER A 38 -20.66 -15.57 -12.11
C SER A 38 -21.35 -16.01 -13.39
N ILE A 39 -20.64 -16.71 -14.28
CA ILE A 39 -21.21 -17.26 -15.52
C ILE A 39 -22.27 -18.32 -15.19
N ALA A 40 -21.96 -19.26 -14.30
CA ALA A 40 -22.91 -20.29 -13.89
C ALA A 40 -24.18 -19.70 -13.25
N LEU A 41 -24.03 -18.69 -12.39
CA LEU A 41 -25.13 -17.93 -11.79
C LEU A 41 -25.96 -17.23 -12.87
N SER A 42 -25.31 -16.57 -13.83
CA SER A 42 -26.00 -15.88 -14.92
C SER A 42 -26.85 -16.84 -15.77
N ILE A 43 -26.31 -18.03 -16.07
CA ILE A 43 -27.04 -19.06 -16.82
C ILE A 43 -28.23 -19.56 -15.98
N GLY A 44 -28.03 -19.84 -14.70
CA GLY A 44 -29.11 -20.28 -13.80
C GLY A 44 -30.24 -19.25 -13.68
N LEU A 45 -29.89 -17.97 -13.53
CA LEU A 45 -30.85 -16.87 -13.47
C LEU A 45 -31.59 -16.66 -14.80
N TYR A 46 -30.91 -16.86 -15.93
CA TYR A 46 -31.54 -16.81 -17.24
C TYR A 46 -32.60 -17.91 -17.42
N LEU A 47 -32.30 -19.16 -17.00
CA LEU A 47 -33.23 -20.29 -17.12
C LEU A 47 -34.53 -20.07 -16.35
N ILE A 48 -34.47 -19.45 -15.17
CA ILE A 48 -35.65 -19.13 -14.37
C ILE A 48 -36.35 -17.83 -14.80
N HIS A 49 -35.93 -17.23 -15.92
CA HIS A 49 -36.48 -15.97 -16.45
C HIS A 49 -36.41 -14.81 -15.43
N PHE A 50 -35.32 -14.75 -14.67
CA PHE A 50 -35.14 -13.72 -13.66
C PHE A 50 -34.98 -12.33 -14.30
N PRO A 51 -35.48 -11.25 -13.66
CA PRO A 51 -35.37 -9.90 -14.20
C PRO A 51 -33.92 -9.49 -14.49
N ILE A 52 -33.66 -9.13 -15.74
CA ILE A 52 -32.29 -8.93 -16.25
C ILE A 52 -31.55 -7.79 -15.56
N VAL A 53 -32.26 -6.72 -15.16
CA VAL A 53 -31.69 -5.57 -14.45
C VAL A 53 -31.12 -5.99 -13.10
N ILE A 54 -31.84 -6.84 -12.37
CA ILE A 54 -31.42 -7.32 -11.05
C ILE A 54 -30.25 -8.30 -11.21
N THR A 55 -30.29 -9.16 -12.23
CA THR A 55 -29.18 -10.05 -12.58
C THR A 55 -27.89 -9.29 -12.82
N TYR A 56 -27.93 -8.17 -13.56
CA TYR A 56 -26.74 -7.34 -13.79
C TYR A 56 -26.24 -6.66 -12.51
N MET A 57 -27.11 -6.19 -11.62
CA MET A 57 -26.68 -5.66 -10.33
C MET A 57 -25.97 -6.72 -9.48
N LEU A 58 -26.52 -7.94 -9.42
CA LEU A 58 -25.90 -9.08 -8.72
C LEU A 58 -24.53 -9.42 -9.30
N LEU A 59 -24.45 -9.57 -10.63
CA LEU A 59 -23.19 -9.86 -11.32
C LEU A 59 -22.17 -8.74 -11.10
N GLY A 60 -22.59 -7.48 -11.16
CA GLY A 60 -21.74 -6.33 -10.87
C GLY A 60 -21.19 -6.38 -9.44
N GLY A 61 -22.03 -6.68 -8.46
CA GLY A 61 -21.62 -6.81 -7.05
C GLY A 61 -20.60 -7.93 -6.81
N ILE A 62 -20.70 -9.04 -7.55
CA ILE A 62 -19.76 -10.18 -7.45
C ILE A 62 -18.48 -9.92 -8.25
N LEU A 63 -18.59 -9.48 -9.49
CA LEU A 63 -17.45 -9.31 -10.39
C LEU A 63 -16.56 -8.14 -9.99
N THR A 64 -17.11 -7.05 -9.46
CA THR A 64 -16.34 -5.86 -9.07
C THR A 64 -15.21 -6.17 -8.08
N PRO A 65 -15.46 -6.79 -6.91
CA PRO A 65 -14.38 -7.13 -5.98
C PRO A 65 -13.43 -8.19 -6.55
N VAL A 66 -13.92 -9.13 -7.35
CA VAL A 66 -13.09 -10.18 -7.99
C VAL A 66 -12.08 -9.56 -8.97
N LEU A 67 -12.54 -8.64 -9.82
CA LEU A 67 -11.69 -7.95 -10.80
C LEU A 67 -10.72 -6.97 -10.12
N LEU A 68 -11.18 -6.24 -9.09
CA LEU A 68 -10.31 -5.36 -8.30
C LEU A 68 -9.17 -6.14 -7.62
N TYR A 69 -9.50 -7.29 -7.03
CA TYR A 69 -8.49 -8.19 -6.46
C TYR A 69 -7.56 -8.76 -7.54
N GLY A 70 -8.09 -9.11 -8.72
CA GLY A 70 -7.29 -9.60 -9.84
C GLY A 70 -6.30 -8.58 -10.39
N SER A 71 -6.66 -7.30 -10.41
CA SER A 71 -5.85 -6.21 -10.96
C SER A 71 -4.64 -5.84 -10.08
N LYS A 72 -4.42 -6.49 -8.93
CA LYS A 72 -3.37 -6.15 -7.94
C LYS A 72 -3.45 -4.72 -7.38
N LYS A 73 -4.56 -4.02 -7.59
CA LYS A 73 -4.79 -2.65 -7.10
C LYS A 73 -5.28 -2.62 -5.66
N ASP A 74 -5.57 -3.77 -5.08
CA ASP A 74 -6.05 -3.92 -3.71
C ASP A 74 -5.08 -3.38 -2.68
N LEU A 75 -3.77 -3.62 -2.84
CA LEU A 75 -2.77 -3.13 -1.90
C LEU A 75 -2.61 -1.61 -2.00
N GLU A 76 -2.52 -1.09 -3.23
CA GLU A 76 -2.43 0.35 -3.49
C GLU A 76 -3.67 1.08 -2.97
N LEU A 77 -4.87 0.54 -3.22
CA LEU A 77 -6.11 1.08 -2.68
C LEU A 77 -6.13 1.01 -1.16
N LYS A 78 -5.73 -0.10 -0.56
CA LYS A 78 -5.67 -0.26 0.90
C LYS A 78 -4.72 0.76 1.54
N GLU A 79 -3.56 1.01 0.94
CA GLU A 79 -2.63 2.03 1.42
C GLU A 79 -3.18 3.44 1.23
N ARG A 80 -3.82 3.74 0.10
CA ARG A 80 -4.49 5.03 -0.13
C ARG A 80 -5.60 5.26 0.88
N TYR A 81 -6.47 4.28 1.13
CA TYR A 81 -7.52 4.38 2.14
C TYR A 81 -6.95 4.51 3.54
N ARG A 82 -5.92 3.74 3.89
CA ARG A 82 -5.23 3.89 5.18
C ARG A 82 -4.65 5.29 5.35
N PHE A 83 -4.01 5.83 4.31
CA PHE A 83 -3.46 7.18 4.33
C PHE A 83 -4.54 8.25 4.46
N LEU A 84 -5.67 8.11 3.75
CA LEU A 84 -6.79 9.06 3.82
C LEU A 84 -7.50 9.01 5.18
N LEU A 85 -7.70 7.83 5.74
CA LEU A 85 -8.45 7.62 6.99
C LEU A 85 -7.61 7.85 8.25
N THR A 86 -6.30 7.58 8.19
CA THR A 86 -5.39 7.90 9.29
C THR A 86 -4.81 9.29 9.08
N ILE A 87 -5.31 10.27 9.85
CA ILE A 87 -4.66 11.58 9.98
C ILE A 87 -3.28 11.34 10.61
N GLN A 88 -2.26 11.14 9.78
CA GLN A 88 -0.89 11.00 10.26
C GLN A 88 -0.41 12.39 10.70
N LYS A 89 -0.39 12.65 12.01
CA LYS A 89 0.44 13.72 12.56
C LYS A 89 1.90 13.33 12.31
N ARG A 90 2.52 13.89 11.27
CA ARG A 90 3.97 13.80 11.08
C ARG A 90 4.59 14.62 12.21
N SER A 91 5.21 13.95 13.18
CA SER A 91 6.07 14.63 14.14
C SER A 91 7.28 15.15 13.36
N TYR A 92 7.32 16.45 13.09
CA TYR A 92 8.50 17.04 12.49
C TYR A 92 9.54 17.24 13.59
N GLN A 93 10.81 17.24 13.20
CA GLN A 93 11.92 17.46 14.15
C GLN A 93 11.80 18.82 14.86
N THR A 94 11.04 19.75 14.28
CA THR A 94 10.66 21.06 14.80
C THR A 94 9.57 21.03 15.87
N ASP A 95 8.79 19.94 15.98
CA ASP A 95 7.70 19.81 16.96
C ASP A 95 8.21 19.38 18.34
N TYR A 96 9.45 18.90 18.42
CA TYR A 96 10.14 18.70 19.68
C TYR A 96 10.57 20.07 20.19
N GLN A 97 9.90 20.57 21.23
CA GLN A 97 10.36 21.75 21.96
C GLN A 97 11.85 21.59 22.23
N TYR A 98 12.64 22.50 21.67
CA TYR A 98 14.05 22.65 21.95
C TYR A 98 14.19 22.75 23.47
N LYS A 99 14.54 21.63 24.13
CA LYS A 99 14.97 21.71 25.52
C LYS A 99 16.16 22.64 25.50
N GLU A 100 16.06 23.74 26.24
CA GLU A 100 17.18 24.63 26.50
C GLU A 100 18.38 23.76 26.88
N VAL A 101 19.35 23.69 25.98
CA VAL A 101 20.57 22.93 26.22
C VAL A 101 21.25 23.62 27.38
N ASN A 102 21.35 22.93 28.53
CA ASN A 102 22.08 23.43 29.68
C ASN A 102 23.49 23.78 29.19
N PRO A 103 23.99 25.01 29.37
CA PRO A 103 25.27 25.44 28.80
C PRO A 103 26.48 24.60 29.26
N LYS A 104 26.30 23.78 30.30
CA LYS A 104 27.28 22.80 30.80
C LYS A 104 27.36 21.51 29.96
N ASP A 105 26.29 21.16 29.25
CA ASP A 105 26.15 19.94 28.46
C ASP A 105 26.23 20.22 26.94
N ALA A 106 26.34 21.50 26.56
CA ALA A 106 26.58 21.89 25.19
C ALA A 106 28.01 21.51 24.78
N PHE A 107 28.14 20.72 23.70
CA PHE A 107 29.43 20.45 23.06
C PHE A 107 30.01 21.77 22.55
N GLN A 108 30.80 22.44 23.39
CA GLN A 108 31.65 23.55 22.97
C GLN A 108 32.84 22.96 22.21
N SER A 109 33.13 23.51 21.03
CA SER A 109 34.32 23.14 20.25
C SER A 109 35.57 23.45 21.09
N GLN A 110 36.29 22.42 21.50
CA GLN A 110 37.51 22.56 22.31
C GLN A 110 38.73 23.03 21.51
N PHE A 111 38.56 23.26 20.20
CA PHE A 111 39.61 23.75 19.33
C PHE A 111 39.26 25.16 18.89
N GLY A 112 40.08 26.12 19.34
CA GLY A 112 39.95 27.54 19.03
C GLY A 112 40.14 27.80 17.54
N VAL A 113 39.06 27.72 16.78
CA VAL A 113 38.98 28.34 15.46
C VAL A 113 38.20 29.62 15.64
N THR A 114 38.94 30.71 15.81
CA THR A 114 38.43 32.06 15.62
C THR A 114 38.13 32.26 14.14
N GLU A 115 36.85 32.30 13.77
CA GLU A 115 36.44 32.93 12.52
C GLU A 115 36.60 34.44 12.69
N VAL A 116 37.83 34.92 12.46
CA VAL A 116 38.09 36.34 12.21
C VAL A 116 38.38 36.44 10.73
N ASP A 117 37.40 36.91 9.97
CA ASP A 117 37.69 37.53 8.67
C ASP A 117 38.03 38.99 8.95
N GLN A 118 39.33 39.30 8.90
CA GLN A 118 39.83 40.67 8.92
C GLN A 118 39.68 41.26 7.53
N LYS A 119 38.73 42.19 7.37
CA LYS A 119 38.95 43.40 6.57
C LYS A 119 38.00 44.54 6.93
#